data_AF-A0A9E1WH12-F1
#
_entry.id   AF-A0A9E1WH12-F1
#
_cell.length_a   1.000
_cell.length_b   1.000
_cell.length_c   1.000
_cell.angle_alpha   90.00
_cell.angle_beta   90.00
_cell.angle_gamma   90.00
#
_symmetry.space_group_name_H-M   'P 1'
#
loop_
_entity.id
_entity.type
_entity.pdbx_description
1 polymer ?
#
loop_
_entity_poly.entity_id
_entity_poly.type
_entity_poly.pdbx_seq_one_letter_code
_entity_poly.pdbx_strand_id
1 'polypeptide(L)' 'MKESKETQLEEFKVVYELEGSVDLATKYFMATQTEDAKKMFSFVCQKNEMNSTVHRIEKWNRWSSQWEVQEEEVS' A
#
# COMPACT_ATOMS: atom_id res chain seq x y z
N MET A 1 34.67 -0.14 -5.51
CA MET A 1 33.45 0.68 -5.35
C MET A 1 32.43 -0.20 -4.65
N LYS A 2 31.86 0.22 -3.52
CA LYS A 2 30.72 -0.49 -2.92
C LYS A 2 29.51 -0.07 -3.76
N GLU A 3 28.99 -0.96 -4.59
CA GLU A 3 27.67 -0.75 -5.20
C GLU A 3 26.69 -0.52 -4.05
N SER A 4 26.22 0.71 -3.92
CA SER A 4 25.01 1.01 -3.18
C SER A 4 23.93 0.15 -3.84
N LYS A 5 23.54 -0.98 -3.23
CA LYS A 5 22.35 -1.70 -3.65
C LYS A 5 21.22 -0.68 -3.61
N GLU A 6 20.84 -0.16 -4.77
CA GLU A 6 19.61 0.62 -4.87
C GLU A 6 18.51 -0.29 -4.34
N THR A 7 17.94 0.08 -3.18
CA THR A 7 16.89 -0.72 -2.57
C THR A 7 15.75 -0.76 -3.58
N GLN A 8 15.48 -1.95 -4.13
CA GLN A 8 14.57 -2.10 -5.24
C GLN A 8 13.18 -1.61 -4.82
N LEU A 9 12.67 -0.59 -5.51
CA LEU A 9 11.33 -0.09 -5.30
C LEU A 9 10.31 -0.99 -6.01
N GLU A 10 9.27 -1.32 -5.27
CA GLU A 10 8.16 -2.14 -5.69
C GLU A 10 6.86 -1.33 -5.61
N GLU A 11 5.89 -1.72 -6.42
CA GLU A 11 4.61 -1.03 -6.47
C GLU A 11 3.62 -1.75 -5.56
N PHE A 12 3.00 -0.98 -4.68
CA PHE A 12 1.99 -1.44 -3.73
C PHE A 12 0.68 -0.70 -3.94
N LYS A 13 -0.43 -1.42 -3.78
CA LYS A 13 -1.79 -0.90 -3.82
C LYS A 13 -2.44 -1.15 -2.46
N VAL A 14 -2.80 -0.06 -1.79
CA VAL A 14 -3.55 -0.08 -0.53
C VAL A 14 -5.03 0.05 -0.87
N VAL A 15 -5.84 -0.92 -0.48
CA VAL A 15 -7.29 -0.91 -0.58
C VAL A 15 -7.86 -0.56 0.78
N TYR A 16 -8.67 0.49 0.86
CA TYR A 16 -9.14 1.04 2.12
C TYR A 16 -10.57 1.57 2.00
N GLU A 17 -11.25 1.64 3.14
CA GLU A 17 -12.54 2.29 3.29
C GLU A 17 -12.33 3.63 4.00
N LEU A 18 -13.04 4.67 3.57
CA LEU A 18 -13.11 5.94 4.31
C LEU A 18 -14.34 5.92 5.21
N GLU A 19 -14.21 6.46 6.42
CA GLU A 19 -15.35 6.59 7.33
C GLU A 19 -16.52 7.33 6.65
N GLY A 20 -17.69 6.69 6.61
CA GLY A 20 -18.89 7.20 5.95
C GLY A 20 -18.98 6.95 4.44
N SER A 21 -17.97 6.31 3.84
CA SER A 21 -18.03 5.80 2.46
C SER A 21 -18.74 4.45 2.42
N VAL A 22 -19.49 4.20 1.35
CA VAL A 22 -20.08 2.87 1.06
C VAL A 22 -19.10 2.02 0.24
N ASP A 23 -18.18 2.66 -0.47
CA ASP A 23 -17.25 2.01 -1.40
C ASP A 23 -15.81 2.00 -0.87
N LEU A 24 -15.07 0.97 -1.32
CA LEU A 24 -13.62 0.90 -1.13
C LEU A 24 -12.89 1.80 -2.13
N ALA A 25 -11.87 2.49 -1.65
CA ALA A 25 -10.93 3.27 -2.42
C ALA A 25 -9.57 2.56 -2.51
N THR A 26 -8.73 3.02 -3.45
CA THR A 26 -7.39 2.47 -3.66
C THR A 26 -6.35 3.56 -3.79
N LYS A 27 -5.17 3.36 -3.20
CA LYS A 27 -4.03 4.26 -3.34
C LYS A 27 -2.75 3.49 -3.61
N TYR A 28 -1.95 4.00 -4.55
CA TYR A 28 -0.72 3.35 -5.02
C TYR A 28 0.51 4.02 -4.42
N PHE A 29 1.53 3.22 -4.11
CA PHE A 29 2.79 3.66 -3.52
C PHE A 29 3.96 2.89 -4.13
N MET A 30 5.10 3.59 -4.31
CA MET A 30 6.39 2.94 -4.54
C MET A 30 7.10 2.81 -3.20
N ALA A 31 7.37 1.59 -2.77
CA ALA A 31 8.00 1.33 -1.48
C ALA A 31 8.96 0.14 -1.58
N THR A 32 9.80 -0.04 -0.57
CA THR A 32 10.77 -1.13 -0.51
C THR A 32 10.20 -2.42 0.08
N GLN A 33 9.08 -2.32 0.80
CA GLN A 33 8.38 -3.42 1.45
C GLN A 33 6.96 -2.95 1.84
N THR A 34 6.08 -3.90 2.14
CA THR A 34 4.67 -3.66 2.51
C THR A 34 4.53 -2.68 3.67
N GLU A 35 5.35 -2.83 4.71
CA GLU A 35 5.35 -1.95 5.89
C GLU A 35 5.63 -0.48 5.57
N ASP A 36 6.47 -0.22 4.56
CA ASP A 36 6.79 1.15 4.18
C ASP A 36 5.64 1.77 3.38
N ALA A 37 4.96 1.00 2.52
CA ALA A 37 3.73 1.43 1.87
C ALA A 37 2.61 1.74 2.89
N LYS A 38 2.49 0.91 3.93
CA LYS A 38 1.54 1.11 5.04
C LYS A 38 1.83 2.40 5.80
N LYS A 39 3.08 2.66 6.18
CA LYS A 39 3.49 3.93 6.83
C LYS A 39 3.22 5.14 5.95
N MET A 40 3.49 5.06 4.64
CA MET A 40 3.18 6.13 3.70
C MET A 40 1.68 6.40 3.62
N PHE A 41 0.85 5.35 3.65
CA PHE A 41 -0.60 5.49 3.69
C PHE A 41 -1.07 6.13 5.01
N SER A 42 -0.59 5.66 6.17
CA SER A 42 -0.91 6.27 7.47
C SER A 42 -0.54 7.75 7.52
N PHE A 43 0.61 8.13 6.96
CA PHE A 43 1.03 9.53 6.85
C PHE A 43 0.06 10.35 5.98
N VAL A 44 -0.38 9.80 4.85
CA VAL A 44 -1.37 10.44 3.98
C VAL A 44 -2.70 10.64 4.68
N CYS A 45 -3.17 9.64 5.43
CA CYS A 45 -4.41 9.76 6.21
C CYS A 45 -4.29 10.85 7.27
N GLN A 46 -3.20 10.85 8.03
CA GLN A 46 -2.94 11.90 9.03
C GLN A 46 -2.87 13.29 8.41
N LYS A 47 -2.17 13.44 7.28
CA LYS A 47 -1.99 14.74 6.60
C LYS A 47 -3.29 15.33 6.08
N ASN A 48 -4.23 14.47 5.66
CA ASN A 48 -5.50 14.89 5.06
C ASN A 48 -6.69 14.72 6.02
N GLU A 49 -6.44 14.47 7.31
CA GLU A 49 -7.46 14.25 8.34
C GLU A 49 -8.49 13.18 7.91
N MET A 50 -8.01 12.11 7.25
CA MET A 50 -8.85 11.01 6.78
C MET A 50 -8.88 9.89 7.82
N ASN A 51 -10.08 9.52 8.26
CA ASN A 51 -10.32 8.29 8.98
C ASN A 51 -10.54 7.16 7.97
N SER A 52 -9.66 6.17 7.98
CA SER A 52 -9.70 5.06 7.02
C SER A 52 -9.38 3.72 7.67
N THR A 53 -10.04 2.67 7.20
CA THR A 53 -9.73 1.28 7.53
C THR A 53 -9.07 0.61 6.34
N VAL A 54 -7.87 0.03 6.54
CA VAL A 54 -7.17 -0.69 5.46
C VAL A 54 -7.70 -2.11 5.40
N HIS A 55 -8.26 -2.50 4.26
CA HIS A 55 -8.80 -3.85 4.06
C HIS A 55 -7.73 -4.81 3.56
N ARG A 56 -6.91 -4.37 2.59
CA ARG A 56 -5.78 -5.17 2.09
C ARG A 56 -4.69 -4.33 1.45
N ILE A 57 -3.48 -4.89 1.43
CA ILE A 57 -2.33 -4.35 0.71
C ILE A 57 -1.87 -5.39 -0.30
N GLU A 58 -1.82 -4.99 -1.57
CA GLU A 58 -1.40 -5.81 -2.69
C GLU A 58 -0.06 -5.30 -3.23
N LYS A 59 0.77 -6.21 -3.74
CA LYS A 59 2.03 -5.88 -4.43
C LYS A 59 1.91 -6.26 -5.90
N TRP A 60 2.41 -5.41 -6.79
CA TRP A 60 2.40 -5.69 -8.22
C TRP A 60 3.46 -6.74 -8.57
N ASN A 61 3.01 -7.89 -9.08
CA ASN A 61 3.88 -8.86 -9.72
C ASN A 61 4.00 -8.54 -11.21
N ARG A 62 5.16 -7.99 -11.58
CA ARG A 62 5.50 -7.60 -12.96
C ARG A 62 5.55 -8.77 -13.94
N TRP A 63 5.78 -9.99 -13.44
CA TRP A 63 5.91 -11.19 -14.27
C TRP A 63 4.55 -11.79 -14.62
N SER A 64 3.63 -11.84 -13.66
CA SER A 64 2.26 -12.34 -13.89
C SER A 64 1.29 -11.24 -14.34
N SER A 65 1.70 -9.96 -14.28
CA SER A 65 0.85 -8.79 -14.51
C SER A 65 -0.40 -8.81 -13.61
N GLN A 66 -0.21 -9.17 -12.33
CA GLN A 66 -1.28 -9.30 -11.35
C GLN A 66 -0.89 -8.67 -10.01
N TRP A 67 -1.91 -8.29 -9.25
CA TRP A 67 -1.76 -7.84 -7.87
C TRP A 67 -1.82 -9.03 -6.92
N GLU A 68 -0.79 -9.18 -6.08
CA GLU A 68 -0.69 -10.27 -5.11
C GLU A 68 -0.91 -9.73 -3.69
N VAL A 69 -1.86 -10.31 -2.97
CA VAL A 69 -2.17 -9.92 -1.58
C VAL A 69 -0.96 -10.19 -0.68
N GLN A 70 -0.51 -9.17 0.04
CA GLN A 70 0.57 -9.24 1.01
C GLN A 70 0.04 -9.23 2.45
N GLU A 71 -0.96 -8.40 2.70
CA GLU A 71 -1.68 -8.29 3.96
C GLU A 71 -3.18 -8.14 3.66
N GLU A 72 -4.02 -8.78 4.48
CA GLU A 72 -5.47 -8.70 4.42
C GLU A 72 -5.98 -8.72 5.86
N GLU A 73 -6.84 -7.76 6.24
CA GLU A 73 -7.52 -7.81 7.52
C GLU A 73 -8.61 -8.88 7.45
N VAL A 74 -8.42 -9.98 8.18
CA VAL A 74 -9.44 -11.00 8.35
C VAL A 74 -10.48 -10.46 9.34
N SER A 75 -11.69 -10.22 8.84
CA SER A 75 -12.85 -9.79 9.63
C SER A 75 -13.28 -10.85 10.65
#